data_AF-A0A0B6ZZ28-F1
#
_entry.id   AF-A0A0B6ZZ28-F1
#
_cell.length_a   1.000
_cell.length_b   1.000
_cell.length_c   1.000
_cell.angle_alpha   90.00
_cell.angle_beta   90.00
_cell.angle_gamma   90.00
#
_symmetry.space_group_name_H-M   'P 1'
#
loop_
_entity.id
_entity.type
_entity.pdbx_description
1 polymer ?
#
loop_
_entity_poly.entity_id
_entity_poly.type
_entity_poly.pdbx_seq_one_letter_code
_entity_poly.pdbx_strand_id
1 'polypeptide(L)'
;GEDAPKKKKKKSANEDGGGDGKETSEKSEKKTKKYHMNSAGAESAIDLDLGPPISSDSTVNYKTIKGILQRLTKLCIQEAGDLRKARKHEQRLLRNMNAHCVILELLSITYDKDQDSRMNELMKLAHEFLQAFCLNNQPNQCLLEDKQELFLTPGLLEAETMKAIFQDNVALCNEVSDRVIQHFVHNIETHGRHVQYLKFLQTVVKAEGEYIRRCQDLVMSELVNVGEDVLVFYNEASGFEHLIELMQSEHHRVNEQSPLNYHINLVQLLALCTEGKNVYTEIKCHSLLPLDDIVKVVTHPDCIPEVKTAYINFLNHCYVDTEVEMKEIYTSRHMWTLFENFLVDIALVCNATHDR
;
A
#
# COMPACT_ATOMS: atom_id res chain seq x y z
N GLY A 1 41.19 9.62 82.58
CA GLY A 1 41.30 10.75 81.66
C GLY A 1 39.99 10.84 80.93
N GLU A 2 39.13 11.83 81.16
CA GLU A 2 39.41 13.28 81.01
C GLU A 2 40.29 13.47 79.76
N ASP A 3 39.78 13.99 78.65
CA ASP A 3 39.48 15.41 78.54
C ASP A 3 38.76 15.68 77.21
N ALA A 4 37.88 16.66 77.23
CA ALA A 4 37.34 17.32 76.06
C ALA A 4 37.53 18.82 76.27
N PRO A 5 37.90 19.58 75.24
CA PRO A 5 37.43 20.96 75.16
C PRO A 5 37.13 21.37 73.69
N LYS A 6 36.35 22.39 73.33
CA LYS A 6 35.64 23.46 74.04
C LYS A 6 34.69 24.17 73.03
N LYS A 7 33.61 24.73 73.58
CA LYS A 7 32.61 25.66 73.03
C LYS A 7 33.18 26.99 72.51
N LYS A 8 32.43 27.66 71.60
CA LYS A 8 31.82 29.04 71.72
C LYS A 8 31.52 29.63 70.31
N LYS A 9 30.66 30.64 70.07
CA LYS A 9 29.33 31.14 70.52
C LYS A 9 29.10 32.46 69.75
N LYS A 10 27.86 32.76 69.31
CA LYS A 10 27.28 34.11 68.96
C LYS A 10 27.81 34.78 67.66
N LYS A 11 27.07 35.58 66.86
CA LYS A 11 26.09 36.70 67.08
C LYS A 11 25.46 37.05 65.68
N SER A 12 24.13 37.19 65.51
CA SER A 12 23.28 38.42 65.48
C SER A 12 23.21 39.26 64.18
N ALA A 13 21.96 39.53 63.75
CA ALA A 13 21.37 40.78 63.20
C ALA A 13 21.31 41.05 61.67
N ASN A 14 20.05 41.16 61.18
CA ASN A 14 19.41 42.22 60.36
C ASN A 14 20.21 42.98 59.27
N GLU A 15 19.70 43.06 58.03
CA GLU A 15 18.97 44.23 57.45
C GLU A 15 18.67 44.07 55.94
N ASP A 16 17.74 44.91 55.49
CA ASP A 16 17.12 45.13 54.17
C ASP A 16 18.03 45.24 52.94
N GLY A 17 17.41 45.10 51.76
CA GLY A 17 17.78 45.89 50.58
C GLY A 17 17.83 45.12 49.27
N GLY A 18 16.90 45.43 48.36
CA GLY A 18 16.80 44.85 47.02
C GLY A 18 17.92 45.24 46.06
N GLY A 19 18.02 44.48 44.96
CA GLY A 19 18.92 44.75 43.84
C GLY A 19 18.80 43.68 42.77
N ASP A 20 18.35 44.09 41.60
CA ASP A 20 18.07 43.31 40.39
C ASP A 20 19.36 42.72 39.77
N GLY A 21 19.29 41.52 39.20
CA GLY A 21 20.45 40.85 38.59
C GLY A 21 20.14 39.45 38.03
N LYS A 22 20.03 39.38 36.69
CA LYS A 22 19.97 38.15 35.87
C LYS A 22 21.09 37.15 36.18
N GLU A 23 20.76 35.86 36.27
CA GLU A 23 21.36 34.77 35.47
C GLU A 23 20.63 33.43 35.64
N THR A 24 20.13 32.92 34.50
CA THR A 24 20.05 31.53 34.00
C THR A 24 20.14 30.33 34.97
N SER A 25 19.12 29.45 34.96
CA SER A 25 19.20 28.08 34.37
C SER A 25 18.01 27.17 34.76
N GLU A 26 17.42 26.57 33.72
CA GLU A 26 16.90 25.20 33.63
C GLU A 26 15.94 24.62 34.71
N LYS A 27 14.69 24.34 34.28
CA LYS A 27 14.20 22.96 34.12
C LYS A 27 12.84 22.93 33.42
N SER A 28 12.80 22.22 32.29
CA SER A 28 11.66 21.99 31.42
C SER A 28 10.87 20.75 31.87
N GLU A 29 9.58 20.93 32.17
CA GLU A 29 8.62 19.83 32.30
C GLU A 29 7.85 19.64 30.98
N LYS A 30 8.02 18.46 30.36
CA LYS A 30 7.26 18.01 29.19
C LYS A 30 5.83 17.60 29.62
N LYS A 31 4.81 18.22 29.02
CA LYS A 31 3.44 17.68 28.97
C LYS A 31 3.03 17.46 27.52
N THR A 32 2.97 16.20 27.12
CA THR A 32 2.44 15.67 25.86
C THR A 32 0.93 15.90 25.79
N LYS A 33 0.44 16.60 24.75
CA LYS A 33 -0.97 16.61 24.36
C LYS A 33 -1.12 15.94 22.99
N LYS A 34 -1.84 14.81 22.95
CA LYS A 34 -2.34 14.15 21.74
C LYS A 34 -3.41 15.03 21.09
N TYR A 35 -3.31 15.28 19.78
CA TYR A 35 -4.41 15.78 18.97
C TYR A 35 -4.72 14.80 17.83
N HIS A 36 -6.01 14.46 17.69
CA HIS A 36 -6.59 13.77 16.54
C HIS A 36 -6.56 14.67 15.31
N MET A 37 -6.30 14.09 14.14
CA MET A 37 -6.15 14.78 12.86
C MET A 37 -7.30 14.35 11.94
N ASN A 38 -8.20 15.28 11.62
CA ASN A 38 -9.19 15.13 10.54
C ASN A 38 -8.63 15.74 9.25
N SER A 39 -9.01 15.13 8.13
CA SER A 39 -8.57 15.43 6.76
C SER A 39 -9.15 16.74 6.21
N ALA A 40 -8.30 17.74 5.98
CA ALA A 40 -8.39 18.71 4.87
C ALA A 40 -7.23 19.72 5.03
N GLY A 41 -6.15 19.52 4.26
CA GLY A 41 -4.93 20.33 4.34
C GLY A 41 -3.87 19.71 5.24
N ALA A 42 -3.20 18.67 4.76
CA ALA A 42 -2.04 18.12 5.46
C ALA A 42 -0.89 19.12 5.39
N GLU A 43 -0.76 19.97 6.41
CA GLU A 43 0.48 20.70 6.67
C GLU A 43 1.59 19.67 6.96
N SER A 44 2.62 19.67 6.12
CA SER A 44 3.72 18.71 6.17
C SER A 44 4.50 18.75 7.49
N ALA A 45 4.97 17.59 7.95
CA ALA A 45 5.80 17.48 9.16
C ALA A 45 7.11 18.27 9.06
N ILE A 46 7.63 18.44 7.83
CA ILE A 46 8.78 19.31 7.52
C ILE A 46 8.44 20.81 7.64
N ASP A 47 7.20 21.21 7.33
CA ASP A 47 6.77 22.62 7.42
C ASP A 47 6.39 23.00 8.86
N LEU A 48 5.92 22.03 9.64
CA LEU A 48 5.59 22.14 11.06
C LEU A 48 6.79 21.91 12.01
N ASP A 49 7.98 21.61 11.45
CA ASP A 49 9.23 21.29 12.18
C ASP A 49 9.05 20.23 13.28
N LEU A 50 8.25 19.21 13.00
CA LEU A 50 8.00 18.09 13.91
C LEU A 50 9.16 17.09 13.81
N GLY A 51 10.01 17.05 14.83
CA GLY A 51 11.13 16.11 14.97
C GLY A 51 12.19 16.59 15.99
N PRO A 52 13.28 15.83 16.23
CA PRO A 52 14.36 16.23 17.13
C PRO A 52 14.97 17.59 16.72
N PRO A 53 15.47 18.41 17.67
CA PRO A 53 16.02 19.73 17.34
C PRO A 53 17.23 19.56 16.42
N ILE A 54 17.14 20.08 15.20
CA ILE A 54 18.26 20.13 14.25
C ILE A 54 18.73 21.57 14.11
N SER A 55 19.95 21.77 13.63
CA SER A 55 20.45 23.10 13.28
C SER A 55 19.54 23.77 12.25
N SER A 56 19.42 25.10 12.33
CA SER A 56 18.64 25.91 11.38
C SER A 56 18.99 25.62 9.91
N ASP A 57 20.27 25.32 9.64
CA ASP A 57 20.76 24.97 8.30
C ASP A 57 20.22 23.62 7.81
N SER A 58 20.09 22.64 8.71
CA SER A 58 19.58 21.32 8.35
C SER A 58 18.07 21.38 8.04
N THR A 59 17.30 22.18 8.78
CA THR A 59 15.86 22.40 8.48
C THR A 59 15.66 23.08 7.13
N VAL A 60 16.52 24.05 6.77
CA VAL A 60 16.51 24.66 5.43
C VAL A 60 16.86 23.65 4.34
N ASN A 61 17.83 22.77 4.61
CA ASN A 61 18.19 21.69 3.68
C ASN A 61 17.04 20.71 3.45
N TYR A 62 16.33 20.27 4.51
CA TYR A 62 15.15 19.41 4.36
C TYR A 62 14.04 20.07 3.53
N LYS A 63 13.74 21.35 3.78
CA LYS A 63 12.77 22.12 2.98
C LYS A 63 13.21 22.25 1.51
N THR A 64 14.50 22.44 1.29
CA THR A 64 15.06 22.53 -0.06
C THR A 64 14.98 21.20 -0.80
N ILE A 65 15.37 20.09 -0.18
CA ILE A 65 15.30 18.75 -0.78
C ILE A 65 13.84 18.37 -1.05
N LYS A 66 12.93 18.61 -0.10
CA LYS A 66 11.49 18.44 -0.30
C LYS A 66 10.99 19.20 -1.53
N GLY A 67 11.34 20.48 -1.65
CA GLY A 67 10.97 21.31 -2.79
C GLY A 67 11.55 20.82 -4.12
N ILE A 68 12.78 20.29 -4.10
CA ILE A 68 13.41 19.67 -5.27
C ILE A 68 12.68 18.39 -5.67
N LEU A 69 12.42 17.47 -4.73
CA LEU A 69 11.71 16.22 -5.00
C LEU A 69 10.32 16.47 -5.58
N GLN A 70 9.53 17.37 -4.99
CA GLN A 70 8.22 17.74 -5.52
C GLN A 70 8.28 18.33 -6.93
N ARG A 71 9.30 19.16 -7.21
CA ARG A 71 9.51 19.70 -8.57
C ARG A 71 9.92 18.62 -9.55
N LEU A 72 10.81 17.71 -9.16
CA LEU A 72 11.23 16.58 -9.99
C LEU A 72 10.05 15.66 -10.32
N THR A 73 9.22 15.33 -9.34
CA THR A 73 7.99 14.53 -9.55
C THR A 73 7.03 15.23 -10.51
N LYS A 74 6.82 16.56 -10.36
CA LYS A 74 6.01 17.37 -11.28
C LYS A 74 6.60 17.54 -12.69
N LEU A 75 7.90 17.31 -12.86
CA LEU A 75 8.52 17.28 -14.18
C LEU A 75 8.25 15.94 -14.88
N CYS A 76 8.18 14.84 -14.13
CA CYS A 76 7.86 13.51 -14.64
C CYS A 76 6.37 13.34 -15.02
N ILE A 77 5.47 14.04 -14.31
CA ILE A 77 4.01 13.91 -14.49
C ILE A 77 3.42 15.22 -14.97
N GLN A 78 2.58 15.16 -16.00
CA GLN A 78 1.64 16.22 -16.33
C GLN A 78 0.29 15.89 -15.70
N GLU A 79 -0.11 16.66 -14.69
CA GLU A 79 -1.47 16.62 -14.15
C GLU A 79 -2.41 17.29 -15.18
N ALA A 80 -3.25 16.48 -15.82
CA ALA A 80 -4.32 16.94 -16.70
C ALA A 80 -5.65 16.43 -16.13
N GLY A 81 -6.16 17.09 -15.08
CA GLY A 81 -7.32 16.63 -14.31
C GLY A 81 -6.99 15.36 -13.50
N ASP A 82 -7.92 14.40 -13.47
CA ASP A 82 -7.75 13.12 -12.77
C ASP A 82 -6.78 12.14 -13.46
N LEU A 83 -6.31 12.43 -14.69
CA LEU A 83 -5.35 11.59 -15.39
C LEU A 83 -3.92 12.12 -15.26
N ARG A 84 -3.07 11.34 -14.57
CA ARG A 84 -1.61 11.51 -14.55
C ARG A 84 -1.03 11.08 -15.89
N LYS A 85 -0.63 12.03 -16.74
CA LYS A 85 0.05 11.73 -18.01
C LYS A 85 1.56 11.74 -17.84
N ALA A 86 2.23 10.70 -18.33
CA ALA A 86 3.69 10.58 -18.29
C ALA A 86 4.36 11.53 -19.29
N ARG A 87 5.32 12.31 -18.82
CA ARG A 87 6.17 13.18 -19.64
C ARG A 87 7.45 12.44 -20.05
N LYS A 88 7.33 11.60 -21.09
CA LYS A 88 8.41 10.68 -21.52
C LYS A 88 9.71 11.41 -21.92
N HIS A 89 9.64 12.63 -22.45
CA HIS A 89 10.83 13.41 -22.83
C HIS A 89 11.59 13.90 -21.60
N GLU A 90 10.88 14.44 -20.62
CA GLU A 90 11.41 14.98 -19.38
C GLU A 90 11.95 13.87 -18.47
N GLN A 91 11.24 12.74 -18.39
CA GLN A 91 11.74 11.53 -17.73
C GLN A 91 13.07 11.04 -18.35
N ARG A 92 13.22 11.14 -19.68
CA ARG A 92 14.46 10.77 -20.38
C ARG A 92 15.61 11.74 -20.07
N LEU A 93 15.32 13.04 -19.95
CA LEU A 93 16.32 14.03 -19.52
C LEU A 93 16.79 13.75 -18.09
N LEU A 94 15.86 13.46 -17.18
CA LEU A 94 16.19 13.10 -15.79
C LEU A 94 16.99 11.80 -15.69
N ARG A 95 16.71 10.84 -16.56
CA ARG A 95 17.55 9.64 -16.71
C ARG A 95 18.97 10.00 -17.11
N ASN A 96 19.13 10.81 -18.16
CA ASN A 96 20.45 11.20 -18.68
C ASN A 96 21.24 12.07 -17.67
N MET A 97 20.55 12.79 -16.79
CA MET A 97 21.14 13.55 -15.69
C MET A 97 21.45 12.70 -14.45
N ASN A 98 21.20 11.38 -14.49
CA ASN A 98 21.39 10.45 -13.38
C ASN A 98 20.65 10.87 -12.10
N ALA A 99 19.50 11.56 -12.23
CA ALA A 99 18.70 11.98 -11.08
C ALA A 99 18.25 10.77 -10.24
N HIS A 100 17.89 9.67 -10.89
CA HIS A 100 17.53 8.41 -10.25
C HIS A 100 18.66 7.84 -9.36
N CYS A 101 19.93 7.91 -9.77
CA CYS A 101 21.05 7.46 -8.94
C CYS A 101 21.15 8.23 -7.62
N VAL A 102 21.02 9.55 -7.67
CA VAL A 102 21.06 10.41 -6.46
C VAL A 102 19.88 10.10 -5.53
N ILE A 103 18.70 9.81 -6.08
CA ILE A 103 17.54 9.40 -5.28
C ILE A 103 17.73 8.01 -4.66
N LEU A 104 18.33 7.07 -5.38
CA LEU A 104 18.68 5.76 -4.83
C LEU A 104 19.73 5.85 -3.70
N GLU A 105 20.72 6.74 -3.85
CA GLU A 105 21.68 7.05 -2.78
C GLU A 105 20.98 7.66 -1.56
N LEU A 106 20.01 8.56 -1.78
CA LEU A 106 19.18 9.13 -0.71
C LEU A 106 18.38 8.05 0.03
N LEU A 107 17.78 7.09 -0.70
CA LEU A 107 17.05 5.96 -0.11
C LEU A 107 17.96 4.99 0.67
N SER A 108 19.25 4.92 0.31
CA SER A 108 20.23 4.06 0.98
C SER A 108 20.69 4.64 2.33
N ILE A 109 20.31 5.88 2.66
CA ILE A 109 20.63 6.50 3.94
C ILE A 109 19.82 5.82 5.05
N THR A 110 20.51 5.29 6.05
CA THR A 110 19.85 4.73 7.24
C THR A 110 19.33 5.85 8.13
N TYR A 111 18.09 5.74 8.58
CA TYR A 111 17.45 6.71 9.47
C TYR A 111 16.48 6.01 10.42
N ASP A 112 16.14 6.69 11.52
CA ASP A 112 15.19 6.19 12.51
C ASP A 112 13.75 6.43 12.01
N LYS A 113 13.09 5.35 11.56
CA LYS A 113 11.72 5.38 11.02
C LYS A 113 10.68 5.81 12.06
N ASP A 114 10.94 5.63 13.36
CA ASP A 114 9.98 5.91 14.43
C ASP A 114 10.11 7.34 14.97
N GLN A 115 11.31 7.93 14.92
CA GLN A 115 11.58 9.26 15.48
C GLN A 115 11.69 10.37 14.42
N ASP A 116 12.04 10.04 13.17
CA ASP A 116 12.28 11.05 12.14
C ASP A 116 11.12 11.15 11.14
N SER A 117 10.04 11.82 11.57
CA SER A 117 8.89 12.14 10.71
C SER A 117 9.26 12.98 9.48
N ARG A 118 10.34 13.77 9.54
CA ARG A 118 10.81 14.58 8.40
C ARG A 118 11.48 13.71 7.36
N MET A 119 12.32 12.77 7.79
CA MET A 119 12.94 11.82 6.86
C MET A 119 11.90 10.88 6.25
N ASN A 120 10.91 10.41 7.01
CA ASN A 120 9.78 9.64 6.48
C ASN A 120 9.05 10.37 5.33
N GLU A 121 8.79 11.67 5.49
CA GLU A 121 8.17 12.49 4.44
C GLU A 121 9.07 12.61 3.20
N LEU A 122 10.38 12.79 3.41
CA LEU A 122 11.36 12.86 2.32
C LEU A 122 11.45 11.55 1.53
N MET A 123 11.45 10.42 2.24
CA MET A 123 11.50 9.08 1.68
C MET A 123 10.22 8.77 0.89
N LYS A 124 9.05 9.14 1.42
CA LYS A 124 7.79 9.06 0.67
C LYS A 124 7.84 9.85 -0.64
N LEU A 125 8.38 11.07 -0.63
CA LEU A 125 8.55 11.89 -1.84
C LEU A 125 9.56 11.29 -2.82
N ALA A 126 10.63 10.65 -2.31
CA ALA A 126 11.60 9.93 -3.12
C ALA A 126 10.95 8.72 -3.82
N HIS A 127 10.16 7.92 -3.10
CA HIS A 127 9.38 6.83 -3.68
C HIS A 127 8.35 7.34 -4.71
N GLU A 128 7.64 8.43 -4.42
CA GLU A 128 6.70 9.04 -5.36
C GLU A 128 7.40 9.52 -6.64
N PHE A 129 8.60 10.11 -6.51
CA PHE A 129 9.43 10.46 -7.66
C PHE A 129 9.80 9.23 -8.49
N LEU A 130 10.26 8.14 -7.85
CA LEU A 130 10.63 6.91 -8.57
C LEU A 130 9.43 6.28 -9.27
N GLN A 131 8.27 6.23 -8.61
CA GLN A 131 7.01 5.77 -9.23
C GLN A 131 6.66 6.64 -10.46
N ALA A 132 6.78 7.97 -10.34
CA ALA A 132 6.56 8.90 -11.44
C ALA A 132 7.60 8.78 -12.58
N PHE A 133 8.84 8.45 -12.23
CA PHE A 133 9.95 8.28 -13.17
C PHE A 133 9.80 7.02 -14.03
N CYS A 134 9.21 5.95 -13.46
CA CYS A 134 8.92 4.70 -14.15
C CYS A 134 7.63 4.72 -14.98
N LEU A 135 6.69 5.64 -14.69
CA LEU A 135 5.37 5.67 -15.33
C LEU A 135 5.47 5.71 -16.87
N ASN A 136 4.97 4.65 -17.52
CA ASN A 136 4.93 4.48 -18.99
C ASN A 136 6.29 4.57 -19.71
N ASN A 137 7.38 4.17 -19.05
CA ASN A 137 8.73 4.30 -19.57
C ASN A 137 9.60 3.06 -19.31
N GLN A 138 9.47 2.05 -20.17
CA GLN A 138 10.24 0.79 -20.18
C GLN A 138 11.74 0.96 -19.87
N PRO A 139 12.50 1.83 -20.57
CA PRO A 139 13.92 1.98 -20.28
C PRO A 139 14.24 2.45 -18.85
N ASN A 140 13.38 3.29 -18.26
CA ASN A 140 13.57 3.74 -16.87
C ASN A 140 13.25 2.62 -15.87
N GLN A 141 12.26 1.80 -16.19
CA GLN A 141 11.90 0.63 -15.40
C GLN A 141 13.03 -0.39 -15.37
N CYS A 142 13.65 -0.72 -16.51
CA CYS A 142 14.80 -1.63 -16.55
C CYS A 142 15.96 -1.16 -15.67
N LEU A 143 16.25 0.14 -15.66
CA LEU A 143 17.31 0.70 -14.81
C LEU A 143 17.04 0.58 -13.31
N LEU A 144 15.77 0.66 -12.89
CA LEU A 144 15.41 0.45 -11.49
C LEU A 144 15.32 -1.03 -11.14
N GLU A 145 14.97 -1.90 -12.10
CA GLU A 145 14.98 -3.35 -11.92
C GLU A 145 16.39 -3.88 -11.64
N ASP A 146 17.43 -3.33 -12.30
CA ASP A 146 18.84 -3.61 -11.99
C ASP A 146 19.21 -3.33 -10.51
N LYS A 147 18.41 -2.49 -9.83
CA LYS A 147 18.57 -2.07 -8.43
C LYS A 147 17.45 -2.58 -7.52
N GLN A 148 16.67 -3.58 -7.96
CA GLN A 148 15.51 -4.09 -7.25
C GLN A 148 15.81 -4.59 -5.82
N GLU A 149 17.04 -5.06 -5.55
CA GLU A 149 17.46 -5.53 -4.22
C GLU A 149 17.27 -4.48 -3.13
N LEU A 150 17.38 -3.18 -3.45
CA LEU A 150 17.14 -2.09 -2.50
C LEU A 150 15.67 -2.02 -2.05
N PHE A 151 14.75 -2.46 -2.90
CA PHE A 151 13.31 -2.45 -2.66
C PHE A 151 12.78 -3.80 -2.13
N LEU A 152 13.65 -4.80 -1.93
CA LEU A 152 13.33 -6.06 -1.23
C LEU A 152 13.42 -5.92 0.30
N THR A 153 13.26 -4.69 0.80
CA THR A 153 13.10 -4.45 2.23
C THR A 153 11.61 -4.41 2.57
N PRO A 154 11.20 -4.96 3.73
CA PRO A 154 9.80 -4.99 4.08
C PRO A 154 9.29 -3.58 4.36
N GLY A 155 8.43 -3.10 3.46
CA GLY A 155 7.71 -1.84 3.60
C GLY A 155 6.69 -1.62 2.49
N LEU A 156 5.69 -0.78 2.77
CA LEU A 156 4.57 -0.53 1.87
C LEU A 156 4.94 0.39 0.70
N LEU A 157 5.85 1.34 0.93
CA LEU A 157 6.31 2.28 -0.10
C LEU A 157 7.18 1.57 -1.13
N GLU A 158 8.00 0.63 -0.66
CA GLU A 158 8.84 -0.25 -1.45
C GLU A 158 7.98 -1.14 -2.36
N ALA A 159 6.87 -1.68 -1.85
CA ALA A 159 5.90 -2.43 -2.65
C ALA A 159 5.24 -1.58 -3.74
N GLU A 160 4.85 -0.34 -3.43
CA GLU A 160 4.27 0.57 -4.42
C GLU A 160 5.28 1.00 -5.49
N THR A 161 6.54 1.22 -5.12
CA THR A 161 7.62 1.48 -6.07
C THR A 161 7.88 0.25 -6.94
N MET A 162 7.92 -0.95 -6.35
CA MET A 162 8.10 -2.18 -7.12
C MET A 162 6.96 -2.40 -8.11
N LYS A 163 5.72 -2.15 -7.68
CA LYS A 163 4.56 -2.13 -8.57
C LYS A 163 4.79 -1.20 -9.76
N ALA A 164 5.22 0.05 -9.52
CA ALA A 164 5.45 1.01 -10.60
C ALA A 164 6.61 0.64 -11.54
N ILE A 165 7.62 -0.10 -11.05
CA ILE A 165 8.73 -0.61 -11.87
C ILE A 165 8.21 -1.65 -12.87
N PHE A 166 7.39 -2.60 -12.41
CA PHE A 166 6.89 -3.69 -13.25
C PHE A 166 5.60 -3.33 -14.03
N GLN A 167 4.93 -2.23 -13.66
CA GLN A 167 3.68 -1.81 -14.27
C GLN A 167 3.81 -1.60 -15.78
N ASP A 168 2.89 -2.24 -16.52
CA ASP A 168 2.78 -2.15 -17.97
C ASP A 168 4.09 -2.50 -18.70
N ASN A 169 4.90 -3.43 -18.15
CA ASN A 169 6.14 -3.89 -18.76
C ASN A 169 6.23 -5.41 -18.84
N VAL A 170 5.79 -5.94 -19.99
CA VAL A 170 5.78 -7.38 -20.28
C VAL A 170 7.18 -8.00 -20.26
N ALA A 171 8.20 -7.30 -20.75
CA ALA A 171 9.57 -7.83 -20.80
C ALA A 171 10.11 -8.05 -19.38
N LEU A 172 9.98 -7.05 -18.52
CA LEU A 172 10.42 -7.18 -17.12
C LEU A 172 9.60 -8.22 -16.38
N CYS A 173 8.27 -8.24 -16.54
CA CYS A 173 7.42 -9.21 -15.85
C CYS A 173 7.72 -10.67 -16.27
N ASN A 174 8.21 -10.91 -17.50
CA ASN A 174 8.66 -12.24 -17.93
C ASN A 174 10.02 -12.65 -17.32
N GLU A 175 10.87 -11.68 -16.99
CA GLU A 175 12.21 -11.89 -16.43
C GLU A 175 12.24 -11.83 -14.89
N VAL A 176 11.11 -11.54 -14.25
CA VAL A 176 10.99 -11.50 -12.77
C VAL A 176 11.59 -12.75 -12.15
N SER A 177 12.45 -12.53 -11.15
CA SER A 177 12.98 -13.62 -10.33
C SER A 177 11.91 -14.16 -9.39
N ASP A 178 11.83 -15.49 -9.31
CA ASP A 178 10.99 -16.24 -8.37
C ASP A 178 11.17 -15.74 -6.91
N ARG A 179 12.39 -15.31 -6.55
CA ARG A 179 12.72 -14.75 -5.22
C ARG A 179 11.92 -13.50 -4.87
N VAL A 180 11.64 -12.65 -5.86
CA VAL A 180 10.89 -11.41 -5.65
C VAL A 180 9.46 -11.75 -5.27
N ILE A 181 8.82 -12.65 -6.01
CA ILE A 181 7.45 -13.09 -5.73
C ILE A 181 7.36 -13.77 -4.36
N GLN A 182 8.29 -14.68 -4.06
CA GLN A 182 8.39 -15.33 -2.74
C GLN A 182 8.55 -14.33 -1.59
N HIS A 183 9.40 -13.32 -1.76
CA HIS A 183 9.59 -12.28 -0.76
C HIS A 183 8.30 -11.50 -0.49
N PHE A 184 7.56 -11.11 -1.52
CA PHE A 184 6.30 -10.39 -1.34
C PHE A 184 5.20 -11.26 -0.69
N VAL A 185 5.13 -12.55 -1.02
CA VAL A 185 4.21 -13.49 -0.36
C VAL A 185 4.58 -13.67 1.11
N HIS A 186 5.86 -13.84 1.44
CA HIS A 186 6.32 -13.93 2.82
C HIS A 186 6.15 -12.61 3.61
N ASN A 187 6.25 -11.46 2.95
CA ASN A 187 5.98 -10.17 3.58
C ASN A 187 4.50 -10.05 3.99
N ILE A 188 3.57 -10.62 3.22
CA ILE A 188 2.16 -10.66 3.60
C ILE A 188 1.96 -11.51 4.86
N GLU A 189 2.63 -12.65 4.96
CA GLU A 189 2.61 -13.55 6.12
C GLU A 189 3.16 -12.86 7.38
N THR A 190 4.33 -12.23 7.27
CA THR A 190 5.10 -11.72 8.42
C THR A 190 4.75 -10.29 8.84
N HIS A 191 4.44 -9.40 7.89
CA HIS A 191 4.20 -7.97 8.14
C HIS A 191 2.72 -7.60 8.04
N GLY A 192 1.87 -8.57 7.71
CA GLY A 192 0.42 -8.45 7.70
C GLY A 192 -0.19 -8.30 6.31
N ARG A 193 -1.52 -8.42 6.30
CA ARG A 193 -2.35 -8.46 5.08
C ARG A 193 -2.56 -7.06 4.50
N HIS A 194 -1.59 -6.61 3.72
CA HIS A 194 -1.64 -5.31 3.05
C HIS A 194 -2.01 -5.44 1.57
N VAL A 195 -2.89 -4.52 1.11
CA VAL A 195 -3.38 -4.48 -0.27
C VAL A 195 -2.27 -4.14 -1.27
N GLN A 196 -1.27 -3.35 -0.86
CA GLN A 196 -0.15 -2.94 -1.70
C GLN A 196 0.64 -4.13 -2.23
N TYR A 197 0.88 -5.15 -1.39
CA TYR A 197 1.57 -6.37 -1.79
C TYR A 197 0.77 -7.16 -2.82
N LEU A 198 -0.55 -7.29 -2.64
CA LEU A 198 -1.42 -7.94 -3.63
C LEU A 198 -1.44 -7.18 -4.96
N LYS A 199 -1.51 -5.84 -4.93
CA LYS A 199 -1.47 -5.01 -6.14
C LYS A 199 -0.16 -5.17 -6.92
N PHE A 200 0.96 -5.38 -6.23
CA PHE A 200 2.22 -5.75 -6.89
C PHE A 200 2.09 -7.10 -7.61
N LEU A 201 1.61 -8.15 -6.91
CA LEU A 201 1.41 -9.47 -7.51
C LEU A 201 0.46 -9.44 -8.72
N GLN A 202 -0.62 -8.65 -8.64
CA GLN A 202 -1.55 -8.45 -9.77
C GLN A 202 -0.84 -7.85 -10.99
N THR A 203 0.09 -6.93 -10.76
CA THR A 203 0.85 -6.24 -11.81
C THR A 203 1.86 -7.17 -12.50
N VAL A 204 2.47 -8.08 -11.75
CA VAL A 204 3.42 -9.06 -12.30
C VAL A 204 2.73 -10.16 -13.09
N VAL A 205 1.50 -10.50 -12.72
CA VAL A 205 0.70 -11.53 -13.39
C VAL A 205 0.15 -11.04 -14.75
N LYS A 206 -0.20 -9.75 -14.86
CA LYS A 206 -0.76 -9.15 -16.08
C LYS A 206 -0.12 -7.80 -16.38
N ALA A 207 0.48 -7.69 -17.56
CA ALA A 207 1.12 -6.46 -18.04
C ALA A 207 0.66 -6.13 -19.46
N GLU A 208 0.30 -4.86 -19.75
CA GLU A 208 -0.19 -4.40 -21.06
C GLU A 208 -1.36 -5.22 -21.66
N GLY A 209 -2.15 -5.90 -20.80
CA GLY A 209 -3.23 -6.79 -21.23
C GLY A 209 -2.78 -8.21 -21.58
N GLU A 210 -1.48 -8.49 -21.58
CA GLU A 210 -0.92 -9.83 -21.71
C GLU A 210 -0.79 -10.51 -20.34
N TYR A 211 -1.14 -11.79 -20.29
CA TYR A 211 -1.02 -12.63 -19.12
C TYR A 211 0.27 -13.44 -19.16
N ILE A 212 0.99 -13.48 -18.03
CA ILE A 212 2.30 -14.13 -17.94
C ILE A 212 2.14 -15.43 -17.18
N ARG A 213 1.95 -16.53 -17.92
CA ARG A 213 1.63 -17.86 -17.35
C ARG A 213 2.62 -18.31 -16.27
N ARG A 214 3.92 -18.10 -16.49
CA ARG A 214 4.96 -18.42 -15.49
C ARG A 214 4.70 -17.71 -14.16
N CYS A 215 4.39 -16.42 -14.21
CA CYS A 215 4.10 -15.62 -13.02
C CYS A 215 2.77 -16.01 -12.38
N GLN A 216 1.74 -16.31 -13.18
CA GLN A 216 0.46 -16.83 -12.69
C GLN A 216 0.66 -18.13 -11.87
N ASP A 217 1.38 -19.09 -12.43
CA ASP A 217 1.63 -20.39 -11.81
C ASP A 217 2.42 -20.24 -10.51
N LEU A 218 3.47 -19.40 -10.54
CA LEU A 218 4.34 -19.20 -9.39
C LEU A 218 3.62 -18.47 -8.26
N VAL A 219 2.92 -17.37 -8.56
CA VAL A 219 2.09 -16.65 -7.57
C VAL A 219 1.06 -17.61 -6.98
N MET A 220 0.35 -18.37 -7.81
CA MET A 220 -0.66 -19.33 -7.31
C MET A 220 -0.04 -20.44 -6.46
N SER A 221 1.15 -20.92 -6.80
CA SER A 221 1.86 -21.92 -6.00
C SER A 221 2.28 -21.39 -4.64
N GLU A 222 2.86 -20.19 -4.59
CA GLU A 222 3.32 -19.58 -3.33
C GLU A 222 2.15 -19.19 -2.42
N LEU A 223 1.05 -18.65 -2.97
CA LEU A 223 -0.15 -18.33 -2.20
C LEU A 223 -0.76 -19.58 -1.55
N VAL A 224 -0.86 -20.69 -2.29
CA VAL A 224 -1.38 -21.96 -1.76
C VAL A 224 -0.42 -22.60 -0.76
N ASN A 225 0.88 -22.42 -0.93
CA ASN A 225 1.90 -22.95 -0.01
C ASN A 225 1.82 -22.28 1.37
N VAL A 226 1.63 -20.97 1.42
CA VAL A 226 1.46 -20.24 2.68
C VAL A 226 0.08 -20.47 3.30
N GLY A 227 -0.96 -20.65 2.48
CA GLY A 227 -2.29 -21.05 2.96
C GLY A 227 -3.03 -19.91 3.67
N GLU A 228 -3.64 -20.19 4.83
CA GLU A 228 -4.59 -19.31 5.53
C GLU A 228 -4.01 -17.96 5.99
N ASP A 229 -2.69 -17.85 6.16
CA ASP A 229 -2.05 -16.59 6.54
C ASP A 229 -2.23 -15.51 5.46
N VAL A 230 -2.30 -15.93 4.20
CA VAL A 230 -2.48 -15.05 3.03
C VAL A 230 -3.88 -15.21 2.43
N LEU A 231 -4.38 -16.44 2.32
CA LEU A 231 -5.66 -16.78 1.71
C LEU A 231 -6.81 -16.63 2.70
N VAL A 232 -7.42 -15.45 2.74
CA VAL A 232 -8.59 -15.16 3.59
C VAL A 232 -9.88 -15.35 2.81
N PHE A 233 -10.47 -16.54 2.95
CA PHE A 233 -11.78 -16.85 2.41
C PHE A 233 -12.85 -16.87 3.51
N TYR A 234 -14.08 -16.53 3.12
CA TYR A 234 -15.24 -16.45 4.01
C TYR A 234 -16.28 -17.49 3.63
N ASN A 235 -15.82 -18.71 3.33
CA ASN A 235 -16.66 -19.80 2.81
C ASN A 235 -17.51 -20.44 3.91
N GLU A 236 -17.02 -20.46 5.15
CA GLU A 236 -17.78 -20.97 6.29
C GLU A 236 -18.97 -20.07 6.64
N ALA A 237 -20.01 -20.64 7.27
CA ALA A 237 -21.23 -19.90 7.59
C ALA A 237 -20.98 -18.65 8.47
N SER A 238 -20.14 -18.77 9.49
CA SER A 238 -19.71 -17.64 10.34
C SER A 238 -18.83 -16.64 9.61
N GLY A 239 -17.94 -17.14 8.73
CA GLY A 239 -17.10 -16.28 7.89
C GLY A 239 -17.93 -15.45 6.92
N PHE A 240 -18.96 -16.06 6.32
CA PHE A 240 -19.88 -15.37 5.42
C PHE A 240 -20.66 -14.27 6.12
N GLU A 241 -21.21 -14.53 7.31
CA GLU A 241 -21.87 -13.48 8.12
C GLU A 241 -20.91 -12.32 8.41
N HIS A 242 -19.66 -12.62 8.77
CA HIS A 242 -18.65 -11.59 8.98
C HIS A 242 -18.32 -10.78 7.71
N LEU A 243 -18.25 -11.44 6.54
CA LEU A 243 -18.06 -10.73 5.26
C LEU A 243 -19.19 -9.73 5.00
N ILE A 244 -20.45 -10.11 5.30
CA ILE A 244 -21.60 -9.21 5.18
C ILE A 244 -21.49 -8.05 6.17
N GLU A 245 -21.12 -8.29 7.43
CA GLU A 245 -20.88 -7.22 8.41
C GLU A 245 -19.81 -6.23 7.93
N LEU A 246 -18.73 -6.74 7.34
CA LEU A 246 -17.67 -5.91 6.75
C LEU A 246 -18.20 -5.07 5.58
N MET A 247 -19.07 -5.63 4.73
CA MET A 247 -19.69 -4.90 3.61
C MET A 247 -20.66 -3.81 4.07
N GLN A 248 -21.40 -4.05 5.16
CA GLN A 248 -22.34 -3.07 5.72
C GLN A 248 -21.62 -1.92 6.45
N SER A 249 -20.39 -2.12 6.91
CA SER A 249 -19.59 -1.10 7.60
C SER A 249 -18.94 -0.11 6.62
N GLU A 250 -19.43 1.14 6.60
CA GLU A 250 -18.85 2.20 5.77
C GLU A 250 -17.37 2.48 6.06
N HIS A 251 -16.93 2.32 7.32
CA HIS A 251 -15.53 2.51 7.68
C HIS A 251 -14.61 1.51 6.98
N HIS A 252 -15.04 0.26 6.81
CA HIS A 252 -14.27 -0.75 6.09
C HIS A 252 -14.32 -0.57 4.57
N ARG A 253 -15.36 0.08 4.05
CA ARG A 253 -15.46 0.42 2.62
C ARG A 253 -14.50 1.55 2.21
N VAL A 254 -14.28 2.52 3.10
CA VAL A 254 -13.41 3.68 2.81
C VAL A 254 -11.94 3.41 3.18
N ASN A 255 -11.67 2.57 4.18
CA ASN A 255 -10.31 2.29 4.60
C ASN A 255 -9.58 1.33 3.62
N GLU A 256 -8.52 1.83 2.99
CA GLU A 256 -7.71 1.04 2.04
C GLU A 256 -7.02 -0.17 2.67
N GLN A 257 -6.79 -0.16 3.99
CA GLN A 257 -6.19 -1.27 4.75
C GLN A 257 -7.24 -2.18 5.40
N SER A 258 -8.51 -2.12 4.98
CA SER A 258 -9.54 -2.96 5.55
C SER A 258 -9.39 -4.44 5.13
N PRO A 259 -9.80 -5.39 6.01
CA PRO A 259 -9.88 -6.80 5.64
C PRO A 259 -10.76 -7.06 4.41
N LEU A 260 -11.80 -6.24 4.22
CA LEU A 260 -12.68 -6.29 3.06
C LEU A 260 -11.92 -5.94 1.77
N ASN A 261 -11.17 -4.83 1.76
CA ASN A 261 -10.42 -4.41 0.59
C ASN A 261 -9.31 -5.41 0.25
N TYR A 262 -8.67 -5.99 1.27
CA TYR A 262 -7.73 -7.09 1.08
C TYR A 262 -8.39 -8.29 0.39
N HIS A 263 -9.55 -8.72 0.88
CA HIS A 263 -10.29 -9.83 0.28
C HIS A 263 -10.71 -9.55 -1.18
N ILE A 264 -11.20 -8.34 -1.48
CA ILE A 264 -11.53 -7.93 -2.86
C ILE A 264 -10.31 -8.05 -3.78
N ASN A 265 -9.16 -7.50 -3.35
CA ASN A 265 -7.92 -7.54 -4.14
C ASN A 265 -7.37 -8.98 -4.26
N LEU A 266 -7.60 -9.83 -3.25
CA LEU A 266 -7.23 -11.24 -3.30
C LEU A 266 -8.05 -11.98 -4.36
N VAL A 267 -9.38 -11.83 -4.35
CA VAL A 267 -10.26 -12.46 -5.37
C VAL A 267 -9.93 -11.95 -6.77
N GLN A 268 -9.62 -10.64 -6.92
CA GLN A 268 -9.14 -10.07 -8.18
C GLN A 268 -7.81 -10.69 -8.63
N LEU A 269 -6.85 -10.88 -7.72
CA LEU A 269 -5.57 -11.53 -8.04
C LEU A 269 -5.80 -12.97 -8.53
N LEU A 270 -6.65 -13.74 -7.85
CA LEU A 270 -6.97 -15.10 -8.27
C LEU A 270 -7.65 -15.13 -9.64
N ALA A 271 -8.54 -14.17 -9.92
CA ALA A 271 -9.16 -14.04 -11.25
C ALA A 271 -8.10 -13.78 -12.33
N LEU A 272 -7.16 -12.88 -12.08
CA LEU A 272 -6.04 -12.57 -12.98
C LEU A 272 -5.09 -13.77 -13.15
N CYS A 273 -4.93 -14.62 -12.12
CA CYS A 273 -4.16 -15.86 -12.22
C CYS A 273 -4.81 -16.87 -13.17
N THR A 274 -6.15 -16.91 -13.23
CA THR A 274 -6.91 -17.83 -14.10
C THR A 274 -7.15 -17.29 -15.52
N GLU A 275 -6.96 -15.99 -15.74
CA GLU A 275 -7.16 -15.36 -17.05
C GLU A 275 -6.16 -15.93 -18.08
N GLY A 276 -6.63 -16.18 -19.32
CA GLY A 276 -5.79 -16.75 -20.37
C GLY A 276 -5.75 -18.29 -20.42
N LYS A 277 -6.75 -18.94 -19.81
CA LYS A 277 -6.97 -20.39 -19.82
C LYS A 277 -5.79 -21.14 -19.22
N ASN A 278 -5.58 -20.95 -17.93
CA ASN A 278 -4.50 -21.57 -17.19
C ASN A 278 -5.05 -22.68 -16.29
N VAL A 279 -5.15 -23.89 -16.85
CA VAL A 279 -5.70 -25.09 -16.19
C VAL A 279 -5.14 -25.33 -14.79
N TYR A 280 -3.83 -25.13 -14.61
CA TYR A 280 -3.18 -25.37 -13.32
C TYR A 280 -3.75 -24.46 -12.23
N THR A 281 -3.86 -23.16 -12.54
CA THR A 281 -4.45 -22.18 -11.62
C THR A 281 -5.95 -22.36 -11.48
N GLU A 282 -6.68 -22.70 -12.56
CA GLU A 282 -8.12 -22.96 -12.56
C GLU A 282 -8.48 -24.09 -11.58
N ILE A 283 -7.80 -25.24 -11.67
CA ILE A 283 -8.06 -26.39 -10.79
C ILE A 283 -7.83 -26.03 -9.32
N LYS A 284 -6.76 -25.28 -9.02
CA LYS A 284 -6.48 -24.84 -7.65
C LYS A 284 -7.53 -23.85 -7.17
N CYS A 285 -7.89 -22.86 -7.98
CA CYS A 285 -8.92 -21.87 -7.69
C CYS A 285 -10.29 -22.50 -7.43
N HIS A 286 -10.66 -23.57 -8.15
CA HIS A 286 -11.90 -24.32 -7.89
C HIS A 286 -11.96 -24.90 -6.49
N SER A 287 -10.82 -25.38 -5.97
CA SER A 287 -10.76 -25.94 -4.62
C SER A 287 -10.81 -24.87 -3.53
N LEU A 288 -10.40 -23.64 -3.84
CA LEU A 288 -10.37 -22.52 -2.89
C LEU A 288 -11.71 -21.79 -2.81
N LEU A 289 -12.38 -21.58 -3.95
CA LEU A 289 -13.63 -20.83 -4.02
C LEU A 289 -14.65 -21.54 -4.93
N PRO A 290 -15.46 -22.45 -4.37
CA PRO A 290 -16.48 -23.20 -5.10
C PRO A 290 -17.59 -22.30 -5.69
N LEU A 291 -18.24 -22.80 -6.75
CA LEU A 291 -19.34 -22.10 -7.43
C LEU A 291 -20.49 -21.73 -6.48
N ASP A 292 -20.82 -22.60 -5.54
CA ASP A 292 -21.89 -22.37 -4.55
C ASP A 292 -21.62 -21.13 -3.70
N ASP A 293 -20.39 -20.97 -3.22
CA ASP A 293 -19.98 -19.85 -2.38
C ASP A 293 -19.96 -18.55 -3.18
N ILE A 294 -19.52 -18.58 -4.43
CA ILE A 294 -19.57 -17.43 -5.36
C ILE A 294 -21.00 -16.96 -5.53
N VAL A 295 -21.93 -17.87 -5.85
CA VAL A 295 -23.33 -17.54 -6.09
C VAL A 295 -23.96 -16.97 -4.83
N LYS A 296 -23.66 -17.57 -3.67
CA LYS A 296 -24.16 -17.10 -2.37
C LYS A 296 -23.70 -15.67 -2.06
N VAL A 297 -22.44 -15.33 -2.32
CA VAL A 297 -21.91 -13.96 -2.12
C VAL A 297 -22.52 -12.98 -3.12
N VAL A 298 -22.54 -13.31 -4.41
CA VAL A 298 -22.99 -12.40 -5.48
C VAL A 298 -24.48 -12.10 -5.39
N THR A 299 -25.30 -13.09 -4.99
CA THR A 299 -26.76 -12.94 -4.92
C THR A 299 -27.26 -12.30 -3.63
N HIS A 300 -26.37 -12.07 -2.64
CA HIS A 300 -26.76 -11.47 -1.37
C HIS A 300 -27.19 -9.99 -1.56
N PRO A 301 -28.29 -9.54 -0.93
CA PRO A 301 -28.81 -8.18 -1.10
C PRO A 301 -27.83 -7.08 -0.66
N ASP A 302 -27.02 -7.34 0.37
CA ASP A 302 -26.03 -6.39 0.88
C ASP A 302 -24.66 -6.47 0.16
N CYS A 303 -24.56 -7.23 -0.93
CA CYS A 303 -23.31 -7.36 -1.68
C CYS A 303 -22.98 -6.05 -2.40
N ILE A 304 -21.85 -5.44 -2.03
CA ILE A 304 -21.40 -4.19 -2.65
C ILE A 304 -20.87 -4.40 -4.07
N PRO A 305 -20.97 -3.40 -4.97
CA PRO A 305 -20.55 -3.52 -6.37
C PRO A 305 -19.08 -3.96 -6.55
N GLU A 306 -18.18 -3.54 -5.66
CA GLU A 306 -16.76 -3.84 -5.72
C GLU A 306 -16.48 -5.34 -5.52
N VAL A 307 -17.15 -5.96 -4.54
CA VAL A 307 -17.07 -7.41 -4.30
C VAL A 307 -17.74 -8.16 -5.44
N LYS A 308 -18.94 -7.72 -5.85
CA LYS A 308 -19.69 -8.32 -6.96
C LYS A 308 -18.84 -8.34 -8.24
N THR A 309 -18.15 -7.24 -8.57
CA THR A 309 -17.25 -7.16 -9.74
C THR A 309 -16.08 -8.14 -9.63
N ALA A 310 -15.42 -8.22 -8.47
CA ALA A 310 -14.31 -9.14 -8.26
C ALA A 310 -14.73 -10.62 -8.43
N TYR A 311 -15.84 -11.00 -7.79
CA TYR A 311 -16.39 -12.36 -7.85
C TYR A 311 -16.91 -12.74 -9.25
N ILE A 312 -17.53 -11.80 -9.97
CA ILE A 312 -17.97 -12.04 -11.35
C ILE A 312 -16.78 -12.22 -12.29
N ASN A 313 -15.73 -11.39 -12.15
CA ASN A 313 -14.51 -11.56 -12.94
C ASN A 313 -13.85 -12.91 -12.64
N PHE A 314 -13.81 -13.32 -11.37
CA PHE A 314 -13.34 -14.64 -10.99
C PHE A 314 -14.19 -15.76 -11.60
N LEU A 315 -15.53 -15.68 -11.50
CA LEU A 315 -16.44 -16.63 -12.12
C LEU A 315 -16.22 -16.71 -13.64
N ASN A 316 -16.05 -15.55 -14.29
CA ASN A 316 -15.86 -15.50 -15.72
C ASN A 316 -14.58 -16.24 -16.14
N HIS A 317 -13.44 -15.95 -15.52
CA HIS A 317 -12.16 -16.55 -15.93
C HIS A 317 -11.95 -17.97 -15.38
N CYS A 318 -12.48 -18.27 -14.20
CA CYS A 318 -12.25 -19.55 -13.55
C CYS A 318 -13.32 -20.60 -13.84
N TYR A 319 -14.51 -20.21 -14.31
CA TYR A 319 -15.63 -21.14 -14.57
C TYR A 319 -16.20 -21.04 -15.99
N VAL A 320 -16.35 -19.83 -16.55
CA VAL A 320 -17.02 -19.63 -17.87
C VAL A 320 -16.04 -19.72 -19.05
N ASP A 321 -14.96 -18.96 -19.03
CA ASP A 321 -13.93 -18.91 -20.08
C ASP A 321 -12.70 -19.76 -19.72
N THR A 322 -12.95 -20.99 -19.31
CA THR A 322 -11.93 -21.96 -18.91
C THR A 322 -11.41 -22.78 -20.07
N GLU A 323 -10.29 -23.48 -19.85
CA GLU A 323 -9.81 -24.49 -20.80
C GLU A 323 -10.65 -25.77 -20.73
N VAL A 324 -11.06 -26.17 -19.52
CA VAL A 324 -11.88 -27.36 -19.28
C VAL A 324 -13.34 -26.96 -19.09
N GLU A 325 -14.22 -27.49 -19.93
CA GLU A 325 -15.65 -27.20 -19.88
C GLU A 325 -16.27 -27.73 -18.57
N MET A 326 -16.78 -26.81 -17.75
CA MET A 326 -17.39 -27.11 -16.46
C MET A 326 -18.90 -27.39 -16.63
N LYS A 327 -19.27 -28.68 -16.72
CA LYS A 327 -20.66 -29.11 -16.90
C LYS A 327 -21.62 -28.65 -15.80
N GLU A 328 -21.11 -28.43 -14.59
CA GLU A 328 -21.89 -27.97 -13.43
C GLU A 328 -22.53 -26.60 -13.66
N ILE A 329 -21.89 -25.74 -14.45
CA ILE A 329 -22.39 -24.40 -14.79
C ILE A 329 -23.67 -24.48 -15.65
N TYR A 330 -23.73 -25.47 -16.54
CA TYR A 330 -24.82 -25.64 -17.49
C TYR A 330 -25.97 -26.50 -16.95
N THR A 331 -25.69 -27.34 -15.95
CA THR A 331 -26.66 -28.29 -15.39
C THR A 331 -27.30 -27.78 -14.10
N SER A 332 -26.64 -26.87 -13.39
CA SER A 332 -27.15 -26.30 -12.15
C SER A 332 -28.03 -25.06 -12.36
N ARG A 333 -28.78 -24.70 -11.32
CA ARG A 333 -29.59 -23.46 -11.29
C ARG A 333 -28.76 -22.21 -11.00
N HIS A 334 -27.46 -22.35 -10.73
CA HIS A 334 -26.58 -21.26 -10.30
C HIS A 334 -26.51 -20.13 -11.32
N MET A 335 -26.29 -20.45 -12.60
CA MET A 335 -26.23 -19.44 -13.68
C MET A 335 -27.54 -18.67 -13.84
N TRP A 336 -28.68 -19.36 -13.75
CA TRP A 336 -29.99 -18.71 -13.83
C TRP A 336 -30.22 -17.75 -12.65
N THR A 337 -29.82 -18.15 -11.45
CA THR A 337 -29.93 -17.32 -10.24
C THR A 337 -29.05 -16.07 -10.36
N LEU A 338 -27.85 -16.21 -10.92
CA LEU A 338 -26.96 -15.08 -11.20
C LEU A 338 -27.56 -14.14 -12.26
N PHE A 339 -28.09 -14.67 -13.36
CA PHE A 339 -28.73 -13.83 -14.38
C PHE A 339 -29.97 -13.09 -13.85
N GLU A 340 -30.80 -13.73 -13.04
CA GLU A 340 -31.93 -13.08 -12.38
C GLU A 340 -31.46 -11.94 -11.46
N ASN A 341 -30.37 -12.14 -10.71
CA ASN A 341 -29.78 -11.09 -9.89
C ASN A 341 -29.23 -9.93 -10.72
N PHE A 342 -28.50 -10.21 -11.81
CA PHE A 342 -27.97 -9.16 -12.70
C PHE A 342 -29.07 -8.36 -13.38
N LEU A 343 -30.22 -8.97 -13.70
CA LEU A 343 -31.38 -8.23 -14.21
C LEU A 343 -31.89 -7.19 -13.19
N VAL A 344 -31.92 -7.55 -11.90
CA VAL A 344 -32.29 -6.61 -10.82
C VAL A 344 -31.26 -5.49 -10.71
N ASP A 345 -29.96 -5.81 -10.73
CA ASP A 345 -28.89 -4.81 -10.68
C ASP A 345 -28.96 -3.83 -11.87
N ILE A 346 -29.13 -4.34 -13.09
CA ILE A 346 -29.28 -3.54 -14.30
C ILE A 346 -30.52 -2.65 -14.20
N ALA A 347 -31.65 -3.19 -13.73
CA ALA A 347 -32.87 -2.41 -13.53
C ALA A 347 -32.67 -1.28 -12.50
N LEU A 348 -31.95 -1.53 -11.41
CA LEU A 348 -31.61 -0.50 -10.41
C LEU A 348 -30.75 0.61 -11.01
N VAL A 349 -29.71 0.26 -11.78
CA VAL A 349 -28.83 1.24 -12.45
C VAL A 349 -29.61 2.05 -13.49
N CYS A 350 -30.46 1.40 -14.30
CA CYS A 350 -31.30 2.08 -15.28
C CYS A 350 -32.30 3.03 -14.61
N ASN A 351 -32.93 2.60 -13.51
CA ASN A 351 -33.94 3.40 -12.80
C ASN A 351 -33.32 4.51 -11.93
N ALA A 352 -32.03 4.42 -11.57
CA ALA A 352 -31.32 5.46 -10.82
C ALA A 352 -31.04 6.74 -11.65
N THR A 353 -31.34 6.75 -12.95
CA THR A 353 -31.05 7.88 -13.86
C THR A 353 -32.16 8.94 -13.97
N HIS A 354 -33.04 9.08 -12.97
CA HIS A 354 -34.07 10.13 -12.97
C HIS A 354 -33.99 11.18 -11.84
N ASP A 355 -32.93 11.21 -11.02
CA ASP A 355 -32.80 12.20 -9.94
C ASP A 355 -31.43 12.92 -9.92
N ARG A 356 -31.05 13.51 -11.05
CA ARG A 356 -29.98 14.52 -11.15
C ARG A 356 -30.37 15.69 -12.03
#